data_AF-A0A1Q7GF19-F1
#
_entry.id   AF-A0A1Q7GF19-F1
#
_cell.length_a   1.000
_cell.length_b   1.000
_cell.length_c   1.000
_cell.angle_alpha   90.00
_cell.angle_beta   90.00
_cell.angle_gamma   90.00
#
_symmetry.space_group_name_H-M   'P 1'
#
loop_
_entity.id
_entity.type
_entity.pdbx_description
1 polymer ?
#
loop_
_entity_poly.entity_id
_entity_poly.type
_entity_poly.pdbx_seq_one_letter_code
_entity_poly.pdbx_strand_id
1 'polypeptide(L)'
;MTALYTFSLIAGVVTACDILPRPGDTQGVQHAGQWDQHARLSVDTDPRYTLVRLRVDTTITERHDVLLARFDFDPSDAIGDEYSLMIALDLGDVRRRSANHPYSLGDSIPAYGTVTCLCRPLRPDSVRGTYTIQTRGQRQLAGRIEATLYFTTWDSPRTHVTYRLRQRIHGVRP
;
A
#
# COMPACT_ATOMS: atom_id res chain seq x y z
N MET A 1 -62.66 -6.31 4.55
CA MET A 1 -61.94 -5.17 3.93
C MET A 1 -61.67 -4.20 5.07
N THR A 2 -60.47 -4.04 5.60
CA THR A 2 -59.20 -3.63 4.97
C THR A 2 -58.02 -4.13 5.79
N ALA A 3 -57.06 -4.79 5.15
CA ALA A 3 -55.82 -5.26 5.76
C ALA A 3 -54.77 -4.14 5.73
N LEU A 4 -54.24 -3.76 6.90
CA LEU A 4 -53.09 -2.88 7.04
C LEU A 4 -51.82 -3.67 6.65
N TYR A 5 -51.23 -3.31 5.51
CA TYR A 5 -49.91 -3.80 5.12
C TYR A 5 -48.84 -2.94 5.81
N THR A 6 -48.29 -3.47 6.90
CA THR A 6 -47.07 -2.94 7.51
C THR A 6 -45.88 -3.34 6.62
N PHE A 7 -45.40 -2.41 5.80
CA PHE A 7 -44.13 -2.56 5.10
C PHE A 7 -43.00 -2.47 6.13
N SER A 8 -42.52 -3.62 6.61
CA SER A 8 -41.24 -3.72 7.30
C SER A 8 -40.13 -3.45 6.29
N LEU A 9 -39.66 -2.21 6.26
CA LEU A 9 -38.38 -1.84 5.66
C LEU A 9 -37.27 -2.57 6.43
N ILE A 10 -36.81 -3.69 5.87
CA ILE A 10 -35.55 -4.31 6.25
C ILE A 10 -34.47 -3.32 5.81
N ALA A 11 -34.08 -2.44 6.73
CA ALA A 11 -32.83 -1.70 6.65
C ALA A 11 -31.68 -2.70 6.77
N GLY A 12 -31.38 -3.38 5.66
CA GLY A 12 -30.16 -4.14 5.48
C GLY A 12 -29.00 -3.14 5.52
N VAL A 13 -28.39 -2.99 6.68
CA VAL A 13 -27.13 -2.27 6.86
C VAL A 13 -26.06 -3.03 6.07
N VAL A 14 -25.87 -2.66 4.81
CA VAL A 14 -24.74 -3.12 4.01
C VAL A 14 -23.54 -2.24 4.38
N THR A 15 -22.97 -2.42 5.58
CA THR A 15 -21.67 -1.85 5.98
C THR A 15 -20.50 -2.61 5.34
N ALA A 16 -20.69 -3.11 4.12
CA ALA A 16 -19.73 -3.96 3.44
C ALA A 16 -19.78 -3.69 1.94
N CYS A 17 -19.21 -2.56 1.51
CA CYS A 17 -18.62 -2.39 0.17
C CYS A 17 -17.80 -1.11 0.14
N ASP A 18 -16.65 -1.08 0.81
CA ASP A 18 -15.63 -0.06 0.56
C ASP A 18 -14.87 -0.33 -0.77
N ILE A 19 -15.62 -0.68 -1.82
CA ILE A 19 -15.11 -1.05 -3.14
C ILE A 19 -14.78 0.21 -3.94
N LEU A 20 -15.43 1.34 -3.63
CA LEU A 20 -15.33 2.57 -4.39
C LEU A 20 -14.24 3.52 -3.87
N PRO A 21 -13.63 4.34 -4.74
CA PRO A 21 -12.78 5.44 -4.34
C PRO A 21 -13.49 6.35 -3.32
N ARG A 22 -12.74 6.88 -2.37
CA ARG A 22 -13.23 7.84 -1.37
C ARG A 22 -12.84 9.27 -1.76
N PRO A 23 -13.61 10.28 -1.32
CA PRO A 23 -13.19 11.67 -1.44
C PRO A 23 -11.81 11.90 -0.83
N GLY A 24 -10.90 12.48 -1.62
CA GLY A 24 -9.51 12.73 -1.23
C GLY A 24 -8.57 11.53 -1.38
N ASP A 25 -9.02 10.44 -2.01
CA ASP A 25 -8.09 9.42 -2.51
C ASP A 25 -7.16 10.04 -3.57
N THR A 26 -5.90 9.59 -3.58
CA THR A 26 -4.93 10.01 -4.58
C THR A 26 -5.31 9.57 -5.97
N GLN A 27 -5.06 10.43 -6.95
CA GLN A 27 -5.09 10.08 -8.36
C GLN A 27 -3.89 9.16 -8.65
N GLY A 28 -4.16 7.92 -9.01
CA GLY A 28 -3.15 6.90 -9.28
C GLY A 28 -3.82 5.54 -9.45
N VAL A 29 -3.36 4.75 -10.41
CA VAL A 29 -3.88 3.40 -10.63
C VAL A 29 -2.89 2.41 -10.05
N GLN A 30 -3.37 1.55 -9.14
CA GLN A 30 -2.57 0.43 -8.71
C GLN A 30 -2.40 -0.54 -9.89
N HIS A 31 -1.22 -0.57 -10.49
CA HIS A 31 -0.93 -1.44 -11.63
C HIS A 31 -0.50 -2.85 -11.19
N ALA A 32 0.12 -2.97 -10.01
CA ALA A 32 0.51 -4.27 -9.48
C ALA A 32 0.36 -4.33 -7.96
N GLY A 33 0.10 -5.54 -7.46
CA GLY A 33 -0.09 -5.81 -6.05
C GLY A 33 0.19 -7.27 -5.74
N GLN A 34 1.34 -7.51 -5.11
CA GLN A 34 1.81 -8.83 -4.76
C GLN A 34 1.78 -8.98 -3.24
N TRP A 35 1.10 -10.02 -2.76
CA TRP A 35 1.13 -10.41 -1.36
C TRP A 35 1.77 -11.79 -1.25
N ASP A 36 2.88 -11.89 -0.52
CA ASP A 36 3.55 -13.16 -0.28
C ASP A 36 3.48 -13.56 1.19
N GLN A 37 3.38 -14.86 1.39
CA GLN A 37 3.41 -15.51 2.70
C GLN A 37 4.71 -16.29 2.82
N HIS A 38 5.28 -16.32 4.02
CA HIS A 38 6.61 -16.88 4.25
C HIS A 38 7.66 -16.19 3.39
N ALA A 39 7.63 -14.87 3.45
CA ALA A 39 8.55 -14.03 2.71
C ALA A 39 9.02 -12.85 3.53
N ARG A 40 10.21 -12.35 3.22
CA ARG A 40 10.79 -11.15 3.82
C ARG A 40 11.03 -10.10 2.74
N LEU A 41 10.90 -8.84 3.13
CA LEU A 41 11.25 -7.75 2.25
C LEU A 41 12.78 -7.61 2.18
N SER A 42 13.31 -7.71 0.98
CA SER A 42 14.70 -7.39 0.66
C SER A 42 14.74 -6.05 -0.05
N VAL A 43 15.53 -5.13 0.49
CA VAL A 43 15.76 -3.80 -0.08
C VAL A 43 17.19 -3.75 -0.56
N ASP A 44 17.38 -3.92 -1.86
CA ASP A 44 18.71 -3.92 -2.48
C ASP A 44 18.99 -2.57 -3.14
N THR A 45 20.14 -1.99 -2.80
CA THR A 45 20.64 -0.75 -3.38
C THR A 45 21.85 -1.07 -4.22
N ASP A 46 21.76 -0.84 -5.53
CA ASP A 46 22.96 -0.83 -6.36
C ASP A 46 23.78 0.43 -6.00
N PRO A 47 25.06 0.32 -5.62
CA PRO A 47 25.86 1.51 -5.33
C PRO A 47 26.37 2.22 -6.60
N ARG A 48 26.31 1.57 -7.77
CA ARG A 48 26.81 2.10 -9.06
C ARG A 48 25.73 2.83 -9.85
N TYR A 49 24.48 2.40 -9.70
CA TYR A 49 23.32 3.07 -10.25
C TYR A 49 22.45 3.53 -9.09
N THR A 50 21.77 4.67 -9.16
CA THR A 50 20.79 5.04 -8.13
C THR A 50 19.51 4.19 -8.26
N LEU A 51 19.66 2.89 -8.49
CA LEU A 51 18.62 1.90 -8.67
C LEU A 51 18.37 1.19 -7.35
N VAL A 52 17.09 1.02 -7.09
CA VAL A 52 16.57 0.45 -5.86
C VAL A 52 15.60 -0.64 -6.20
N ARG A 53 15.82 -1.79 -5.59
CA ARG A 53 15.00 -2.96 -5.85
C ARG A 53 14.36 -3.37 -4.54
N LEU A 54 13.06 -3.08 -4.45
CA LEU A 54 12.20 -3.71 -3.46
C LEU A 54 11.85 -5.11 -3.98
N ARG A 55 12.31 -6.14 -3.28
CA ARG A 55 12.16 -7.54 -3.66
C ARG A 55 11.55 -8.34 -2.54
N VAL A 56 10.80 -9.36 -2.91
CA VAL A 56 10.31 -10.36 -1.98
C VAL A 56 11.29 -11.53 -1.98
N ASP A 57 11.85 -11.85 -0.81
CA ASP A 57 12.64 -13.04 -0.58
C ASP A 57 11.75 -14.13 0.05
N THR A 58 11.45 -15.16 -0.73
CA THR A 58 10.59 -16.29 -0.33
C THR A 58 11.38 -17.50 0.17
N THR A 59 12.69 -17.37 0.41
CA THR A 59 13.54 -18.48 0.86
C THR A 59 13.38 -18.82 2.34
N ILE A 60 12.60 -18.03 3.08
CA ILE A 60 12.39 -18.21 4.51
C ILE A 60 11.27 -19.21 4.81
N THR A 61 11.37 -19.89 5.95
CA THR A 61 10.36 -20.84 6.42
C THR A 61 9.42 -20.26 7.47
N GLU A 62 9.75 -19.10 8.04
CA GLU A 62 8.95 -18.44 9.07
C GLU A 62 7.68 -17.81 8.50
N ARG A 63 6.63 -17.72 9.33
CA ARG A 63 5.38 -17.06 8.95
C ARG A 63 5.58 -15.56 8.96
N HIS A 64 5.85 -15.01 7.79
CA HIS A 64 6.07 -13.59 7.59
C HIS A 64 5.42 -13.17 6.27
N ASP A 65 4.57 -12.15 6.33
CA ASP A 65 3.81 -11.64 5.20
C ASP A 65 4.39 -10.33 4.71
N VAL A 66 4.54 -10.19 3.39
CA VAL A 66 4.99 -8.94 2.75
C VAL A 66 3.99 -8.54 1.68
N LEU A 67 3.70 -7.25 1.62
CA LEU A 67 2.86 -6.66 0.59
C LEU A 67 3.68 -5.69 -0.24
N LEU A 68 3.72 -5.90 -1.55
CA LEU A 68 4.38 -5.05 -2.52
C LEU A 68 3.34 -4.49 -3.48
N ALA A 69 3.23 -3.18 -3.58
CA ALA A 69 2.28 -2.51 -4.45
C ALA A 69 2.99 -1.51 -5.36
N ARG A 70 2.60 -1.48 -6.63
CA ARG A 70 3.03 -0.48 -7.61
C ARG A 70 1.83 0.36 -8.03
N PHE A 71 2.00 1.66 -7.94
CA PHE A 71 1.08 2.68 -8.40
C PHE A 71 1.74 3.42 -9.53
N ASP A 72 1.07 3.50 -10.68
CA ASP A 72 1.46 4.42 -11.73
C ASP A 72 0.62 5.70 -11.58
N PHE A 73 1.29 6.84 -11.58
CA PHE A 73 0.68 8.16 -11.43
C PHE A 73 1.38 9.17 -12.32
N ASP A 74 0.60 10.15 -12.79
CA ASP A 74 1.13 11.34 -13.44
C ASP A 74 1.13 12.47 -12.38
N PRO A 75 2.30 12.89 -11.86
CA PRO A 75 2.37 14.00 -10.93
C PRO A 75 2.13 15.37 -11.56
N SER A 76 2.00 15.47 -12.89
CA SER A 76 1.81 16.74 -13.59
C SER A 76 0.74 16.65 -14.68
N ASP A 77 0.24 17.79 -15.16
CA ASP A 77 -0.55 17.82 -16.40
C ASP A 77 0.35 17.78 -17.66
N ALA A 78 1.67 17.64 -17.50
CA ALA A 78 2.63 17.64 -18.58
C ALA A 78 2.74 16.25 -19.21
N ILE A 79 2.45 16.17 -20.51
CA ILE A 79 2.47 14.93 -21.29
C ILE A 79 3.88 14.34 -21.30
N GLY A 80 4.05 13.15 -20.71
CA GLY A 80 5.22 12.29 -20.96
C GLY A 80 5.94 11.71 -19.76
N ASP A 81 5.65 12.17 -18.54
CA ASP A 81 6.35 11.71 -17.33
C ASP A 81 5.45 10.81 -16.47
N GLU A 82 5.28 9.54 -16.87
CA GLU A 82 4.64 8.56 -15.98
C GLU A 82 5.63 8.15 -14.87
N TYR A 83 5.25 8.38 -13.61
CA TYR A 83 6.01 7.93 -12.45
C TYR A 83 5.35 6.69 -11.86
N SER A 84 6.15 5.68 -11.56
CA SER A 84 5.72 4.50 -10.80
C SER A 84 6.21 4.60 -9.37
N LEU A 85 5.28 4.72 -8.43
CA LEU A 85 5.51 4.58 -7.01
C LEU A 85 5.42 3.11 -6.61
N MET A 86 6.46 2.59 -5.99
CA MET A 86 6.50 1.24 -5.42
C MET A 86 6.57 1.33 -3.91
N ILE A 87 5.65 0.64 -3.23
CA ILE A 87 5.58 0.58 -1.77
C ILE A 87 5.69 -0.87 -1.34
N ALA A 88 6.51 -1.11 -0.33
CA ALA A 88 6.62 -2.40 0.32
C ALA A 88 6.28 -2.28 1.81
N LEU A 89 5.35 -3.10 2.27
CA LEU A 89 4.96 -3.21 3.67
C LEU A 89 5.41 -4.56 4.21
N ASP A 90 6.18 -4.52 5.28
CA ASP A 90 6.54 -5.70 6.07
C ASP A 90 5.45 -5.94 7.12
N LEU A 91 4.54 -6.88 6.85
CA LEU A 91 3.35 -7.09 7.66
C LEU A 91 3.61 -8.04 8.84
N GLY A 92 4.74 -8.75 8.87
CA GLY A 92 4.98 -9.84 9.84
C GLY A 92 3.89 -10.91 9.75
N ASP A 93 3.48 -11.50 10.86
CA ASP A 93 2.33 -12.44 10.86
C ASP A 93 1.01 -11.66 10.71
N VAL A 94 0.49 -11.58 9.48
CA VAL A 94 -0.70 -10.80 9.17
C VAL A 94 -1.95 -11.34 9.89
N ARG A 95 -1.95 -12.61 10.32
CA ARG A 95 -3.09 -13.22 11.05
C ARG A 95 -3.26 -12.63 12.45
N ARG A 96 -2.16 -12.25 13.09
CA ARG A 96 -2.16 -11.59 14.41
C ARG A 96 -2.64 -10.15 14.37
N ARG A 97 -2.76 -9.56 13.19
CA ARG A 97 -3.30 -8.20 13.01
C ARG A 97 -4.83 -8.23 12.96
N SER A 98 -5.48 -7.36 13.71
CA SER A 98 -6.92 -7.13 13.70
C SER A 98 -7.35 -6.45 12.40
N ALA A 99 -8.48 -6.89 11.85
CA ALA A 99 -9.10 -6.22 10.72
C ALA A 99 -9.68 -4.87 11.16
N ASN A 100 -9.71 -3.91 10.24
CA ASN A 100 -10.19 -2.53 10.43
C ASN A 100 -9.48 -1.74 11.54
N HIS A 101 -8.32 -2.22 11.98
CA HIS A 101 -7.45 -1.50 12.90
C HIS A 101 -6.36 -0.74 12.12
N PRO A 102 -6.19 0.57 12.35
CA PRO A 102 -5.12 1.33 11.72
C PRO A 102 -3.77 1.02 12.38
N TYR A 103 -2.82 0.51 11.61
CA TYR A 103 -1.45 0.27 12.06
C TYR A 103 -0.51 1.39 11.61
N SER A 104 0.34 1.91 12.52
CA SER A 104 1.34 2.93 12.16
C SER A 104 2.39 2.37 11.20
N LEU A 105 2.60 3.07 10.09
CA LEU A 105 3.67 2.81 9.12
C LEU A 105 4.97 3.47 9.58
N GLY A 106 6.07 2.71 9.51
CA GLY A 106 7.39 3.09 10.01
C GLY A 106 7.62 2.79 11.49
N ASP A 107 6.56 2.53 12.26
CA ASP A 107 6.66 2.11 13.66
C ASP A 107 6.18 0.67 13.87
N SER A 108 4.90 0.40 13.60
CA SER A 108 4.27 -0.92 13.82
C SER A 108 4.35 -1.85 12.61
N ILE A 109 4.49 -1.26 11.42
CA ILE A 109 4.69 -1.92 10.14
C ILE A 109 5.88 -1.21 9.49
N PRO A 110 7.05 -1.86 9.37
CA PRO A 110 8.13 -1.33 8.55
C PRO A 110 7.63 -1.13 7.11
N ALA A 111 7.87 0.05 6.56
CA ALA A 111 7.28 0.47 5.30
C ALA A 111 8.28 1.27 4.47
N TYR A 112 8.45 0.87 3.22
CA TYR A 112 9.47 1.39 2.32
C TYR A 112 8.80 1.91 1.06
N GLY A 113 9.30 3.03 0.54
CA GLY A 113 8.84 3.64 -0.71
C GLY A 113 10.01 3.89 -1.66
N THR A 114 9.76 3.72 -2.95
CA THR A 114 10.66 4.20 -4.03
C THR A 114 9.81 4.62 -5.22
N VAL A 115 10.30 5.58 -6.00
CA VAL A 115 9.66 6.02 -7.26
C VAL A 115 10.59 5.62 -8.40
N THR A 116 10.10 5.41 -9.62
CA THR A 116 10.91 5.01 -10.80
C THR A 116 11.99 6.02 -11.19
N CYS A 117 12.04 7.20 -10.56
CA CYS A 117 13.24 8.01 -10.58
C CYS A 117 14.40 7.18 -10.01
N LEU A 118 15.59 7.30 -10.58
CA LEU A 118 16.80 6.67 -10.06
C LEU A 118 17.12 7.27 -8.67
N CYS A 119 16.41 6.83 -7.63
CA CYS A 119 16.36 7.41 -6.30
C CYS A 119 16.61 6.31 -5.27
N ARG A 120 17.40 6.61 -4.22
CA ARG A 120 17.71 5.64 -3.14
C ARG A 120 16.44 5.20 -2.41
N PRO A 121 16.38 3.96 -1.88
CA PRO A 121 15.22 3.48 -1.17
C PRO A 121 15.21 4.30 0.08
N LEU A 122 14.01 4.67 0.47
CA LEU A 122 13.88 5.41 1.68
C LEU A 122 14.01 4.44 2.86
N ARG A 123 14.36 4.97 4.03
CA ARG A 123 14.49 4.20 5.28
C ARG A 123 13.19 3.40 5.58
N PRO A 124 13.23 2.37 6.44
CA PRO A 124 12.02 1.59 6.81
C PRO A 124 10.86 2.41 7.38
N ASP A 125 11.12 3.68 7.68
CA ASP A 125 10.22 4.63 8.30
C ASP A 125 9.94 5.85 7.41
N SER A 126 10.23 5.68 6.12
CA SER A 126 10.05 6.69 5.08
C SER A 126 8.64 6.81 4.53
N VAL A 127 7.81 5.84 4.86
CA VAL A 127 6.38 5.88 4.65
C VAL A 127 5.78 6.02 6.05
N ARG A 128 5.23 7.20 6.35
CA ARG A 128 4.59 7.47 7.65
C ARG A 128 3.10 7.68 7.46
N GLY A 129 2.32 7.19 8.40
CA GLY A 129 0.87 7.24 8.35
C GLY A 129 0.29 5.92 8.81
N THR A 130 -0.79 5.47 8.18
CA THR A 130 -1.47 4.26 8.60
C THR A 130 -1.74 3.30 7.45
N TYR A 131 -1.71 2.01 7.78
CA TYR A 131 -2.28 0.96 6.94
C TYR A 131 -3.35 0.22 7.72
N THR A 132 -4.55 0.17 7.15
CA THR A 132 -5.69 -0.53 7.72
C THR A 132 -6.00 -1.76 6.89
N ILE A 133 -5.82 -2.95 7.48
CA ILE A 133 -6.18 -4.21 6.83
C ILE A 133 -7.71 -4.35 6.87
N GLN A 134 -8.35 -4.45 5.71
CA GLN A 134 -9.81 -4.56 5.62
C GLN A 134 -10.27 -5.98 5.35
N THR A 135 -9.61 -6.67 4.43
CA THR A 135 -9.99 -8.01 4.01
C THR A 135 -8.75 -8.90 3.92
N ARG A 136 -8.84 -10.08 4.52
CA ARG A 136 -7.81 -11.12 4.46
C ARG A 136 -8.47 -12.40 3.95
N GLY A 137 -8.37 -12.64 2.65
CA GLY A 137 -8.77 -13.88 2.03
C GLY A 137 -7.63 -14.90 2.06
N GLN A 138 -7.88 -16.09 1.51
CA GLN A 138 -6.80 -17.04 1.30
C GLN A 138 -5.80 -16.48 0.28
N ARG A 139 -6.25 -16.08 -0.92
CA ARG A 139 -5.38 -15.60 -2.01
C ARG A 139 -5.23 -14.08 -2.15
N GLN A 140 -5.95 -13.31 -1.35
CA GLN A 140 -6.03 -11.87 -1.51
C GLN A 140 -5.96 -11.16 -0.17
N LEU A 141 -5.24 -10.04 -0.14
CA LEU A 141 -5.19 -9.10 0.96
C LEU A 141 -5.66 -7.76 0.43
N ALA A 142 -6.58 -7.12 1.13
CA ALA A 142 -6.98 -5.75 0.81
C ALA A 142 -6.95 -4.89 2.06
N GLY A 143 -6.45 -3.67 1.89
CA GLY A 143 -6.41 -2.68 2.95
C GLY A 143 -6.38 -1.28 2.39
N ARG A 144 -6.43 -0.28 3.26
CA ARG A 144 -6.25 1.12 2.88
C ARG A 144 -4.97 1.67 3.46
N ILE A 145 -4.24 2.39 2.64
CA ILE A 145 -3.11 3.20 3.03
C ILE A 145 -3.55 4.66 3.09
N GLU A 146 -3.15 5.34 4.15
CA GLU A 146 -3.19 6.79 4.27
C GLU A 146 -1.84 7.22 4.82
N ALA A 147 -0.95 7.63 3.92
CA ALA A 147 0.47 7.81 4.23
C ALA A 147 1.07 9.01 3.51
N THR A 148 2.16 9.52 4.08
CA THR A 148 3.09 10.44 3.44
C THR A 148 4.40 9.70 3.22
N LEU A 149 4.90 9.79 1.99
CA LEU A 149 6.15 9.23 1.56
C LEU A 149 7.17 10.36 1.47
N TYR A 150 8.36 10.14 2.04
CA TYR A 150 9.40 11.15 2.17
C TYR A 150 10.59 10.83 1.29
N PHE A 151 10.68 11.45 0.12
CA PHE A 151 11.77 11.21 -0.83
C PHE A 151 12.91 12.22 -0.69
N THR A 152 14.08 11.79 -1.13
CA THR A 152 15.21 12.69 -1.45
C THR A 152 15.36 12.72 -2.96
N THR A 153 15.51 13.91 -3.55
CA THR A 153 15.65 14.04 -5.00
C THR A 153 16.96 13.41 -5.48
N TRP A 154 16.97 12.93 -6.72
CA TRP A 154 18.11 12.23 -7.29
C TRP A 154 19.33 13.14 -7.51
N ASP A 155 19.08 14.41 -7.84
CA ASP A 155 20.06 15.43 -8.20
C ASP A 155 20.65 16.15 -6.97
N SER A 156 19.99 16.08 -5.82
CA SER A 156 20.41 16.75 -4.60
C SER A 156 20.05 15.97 -3.34
N PRO A 157 21.04 15.48 -2.56
CA PRO A 157 20.77 14.75 -1.33
C PRO A 157 20.18 15.62 -0.21
N ARG A 158 20.14 16.95 -0.39
CA ARG A 158 19.60 17.93 0.56
C ARG A 158 18.17 18.33 0.24
N THR A 159 17.67 17.98 -0.95
CA THR A 159 16.32 18.34 -1.37
C THR A 159 15.40 17.19 -1.03
N HIS A 160 14.39 17.48 -0.21
CA HIS A 160 13.40 16.51 0.22
C HIS A 160 12.04 16.86 -0.39
N VAL A 161 11.36 15.85 -0.93
CA VAL A 161 10.02 15.99 -1.50
C VAL A 161 9.10 14.99 -0.84
N THR A 162 7.83 15.37 -0.67
CA THR A 162 6.84 14.49 -0.05
C THR A 162 5.71 14.20 -1.02
N TYR A 163 5.21 12.97 -0.97
CA TYR A 163 4.03 12.54 -1.70
C TYR A 163 3.02 11.98 -0.72
N ARG A 164 1.78 12.46 -0.76
CA ARG A 164 0.69 11.85 0.01
C ARG A 164 0.10 10.75 -0.84
N LEU A 165 -0.08 9.57 -0.26
CA LEU A 165 -0.81 8.46 -0.84
C LEU A 165 -2.01 8.13 0.05
N ARG A 166 -3.21 8.18 -0.53
CA ARG A 166 -4.44 7.78 0.15
C ARG A 166 -5.24 6.91 -0.80
N GLN A 167 -5.19 5.60 -0.59
CA GLN A 167 -5.82 4.68 -1.52
C GLN A 167 -6.06 3.31 -0.90
N ARG A 168 -6.89 2.53 -1.57
CA ARG A 168 -6.98 1.09 -1.33
C ARG A 168 -5.80 0.38 -2.00
N ILE A 169 -5.15 -0.52 -1.28
CA ILE A 169 -4.16 -1.46 -1.80
C ILE A 169 -4.78 -2.84 -1.88
N HIS A 170 -4.61 -3.50 -3.02
CA HIS A 170 -4.94 -4.89 -3.26
C HIS A 170 -3.67 -5.70 -3.48
N GLY A 171 -3.40 -6.67 -2.61
CA GLY A 171 -2.35 -7.66 -2.81
C GLY A 171 -2.95 -8.99 -3.23
N VAL A 172 -2.41 -9.58 -4.29
CA VAL A 172 -2.78 -10.92 -4.76
C VAL A 172 -1.60 -11.85 -4.56
N ARG A 173 -1.86 -13.07 -4.07
CA ARG A 173 -0.83 -14.10 -4.01
C ARG A 173 -0.50 -14.59 -5.41
N PRO A 174 0.78 -14.64 -5.81
CA PRO A 174 1.19 -15.20 -7.09
C PRO A 174 0.73 -16.65 -7.27
#